data_AF-A0A855ISE2-F1
#
_entry.id   AF-A0A855ISE2-F1
#
_cell.length_a   1.000
_cell.length_b   1.000
_cell.length_c   1.000
_cell.angle_alpha   90.00
_cell.angle_beta   90.00
_cell.angle_gamma   90.00
#
_symmetry.space_group_name_H-M   'P 1'
#
loop_
_entity.id
_entity.type
_entity.pdbx_description
1 polymer ?
#
loop_
_entity_poly.entity_id
_entity_poly.type
_entity_poly.pdbx_seq_one_letter_code
_entity_poly.pdbx_strand_id
1 'polypeptide(L)'
;MKNKVIIGFAVAVGVLVFVSGGGSYGDFKDKTLGEFKSEPITAKKDIVEGYVSESGLPVAILDSVYACISQMSYTKSKDVQFSKAAGWCKEAYENEYLDRYVSFDNFEKQFSPYDGAFRPLEKALKDSIGDKDSYEHVSSQFRLVMEASPYALVETTFRANNNQGAKVKNSVTAKVDILSGEIISIQM
;
A
#
# COMPACT_ATOMS: atom_id res chain seq x y z
N MET A 1 -68.03 -3.96 -12.86
CA MET A 1 -67.11 -3.53 -11.80
C MET A 1 -65.93 -4.50 -11.79
N LYS A 2 -64.74 -4.06 -12.20
CA LYS A 2 -63.54 -4.90 -12.31
C LYS A 2 -62.63 -4.62 -11.11
N ASN A 3 -62.47 -5.58 -10.20
CA ASN A 3 -61.51 -5.50 -9.09
C ASN A 3 -60.09 -5.72 -9.62
N LYS A 4 -59.22 -4.74 -9.44
CA LYS A 4 -57.77 -4.88 -9.64
C LYS A 4 -57.16 -5.40 -8.34
N VAL A 5 -56.59 -6.59 -8.38
CA VAL A 5 -55.69 -7.10 -7.34
C VAL A 5 -54.28 -6.59 -7.69
N ILE A 6 -53.71 -5.75 -6.83
CA ILE A 6 -52.32 -5.30 -6.92
C ILE A 6 -51.54 -6.19 -5.95
N ILE A 7 -50.80 -7.16 -6.49
CA ILE A 7 -49.81 -7.93 -5.72
C ILE A 7 -48.52 -7.12 -5.75
N GLY A 8 -48.20 -6.47 -4.65
CA GLY A 8 -46.93 -5.77 -4.47
C GLY A 8 -45.79 -6.79 -4.34
N PHE A 9 -44.82 -6.74 -5.24
CA PHE A 9 -43.53 -7.39 -5.05
C PHE A 9 -42.74 -6.56 -4.03
N ALA A 10 -42.57 -7.10 -2.83
CA ALA A 10 -41.53 -6.63 -1.92
C ALA A 10 -40.18 -7.09 -2.49
N VAL A 11 -39.43 -6.14 -3.06
CA VAL A 11 -38.01 -6.37 -3.38
C VAL A 11 -37.27 -6.36 -2.06
N ALA A 12 -37.03 -7.54 -1.50
CA ALA A 12 -36.00 -7.70 -0.47
C ALA A 12 -34.67 -7.34 -1.14
N VAL A 13 -34.17 -6.13 -0.88
CA VAL A 13 -32.79 -5.76 -1.18
C VAL A 13 -31.93 -6.59 -0.23
N GLY A 14 -31.66 -7.83 -0.63
CA GLY A 14 -30.64 -8.65 0.00
C GLY A 14 -29.33 -7.93 -0.21
N VAL A 15 -28.79 -7.34 0.85
CA VAL A 15 -27.37 -7.01 0.92
C VAL A 15 -26.66 -8.34 0.74
N LEU A 16 -26.12 -8.55 -0.46
CA LEU A 16 -25.27 -9.67 -0.78
C LEU A 16 -23.99 -9.47 0.04
N VAL A 17 -23.97 -10.04 1.25
CA VAL A 17 -22.72 -10.15 2.01
C VAL A 17 -21.89 -11.16 1.25
N PHE A 18 -21.01 -10.65 0.38
CA PHE A 18 -19.94 -11.46 -0.19
C PHE A 18 -19.07 -11.90 0.99
N VAL A 19 -19.20 -13.17 1.38
CA VAL A 19 -18.20 -13.82 2.24
C VAL A 19 -17.00 -14.12 1.34
N SER A 20 -16.22 -13.09 1.03
CA SER A 20 -14.83 -13.27 0.64
C SER A 20 -14.07 -13.65 1.91
N GLY A 21 -13.28 -14.73 1.86
CA GLY A 21 -12.39 -15.13 2.95
C GLY A 21 -11.19 -14.18 3.13
N GLY A 22 -11.43 -12.87 3.07
CA GLY A 22 -10.49 -11.82 3.49
C GLY A 22 -10.73 -11.48 4.96
N GLY A 23 -9.69 -11.01 5.66
CA GLY A 23 -9.77 -10.76 7.09
C GLY A 23 -10.97 -9.90 7.49
N SER A 24 -11.69 -10.30 8.55
CA SER A 24 -12.76 -9.48 9.11
C SER A 24 -12.16 -8.42 10.04
N TYR A 25 -12.77 -7.22 10.08
CA TYR A 25 -12.41 -6.20 11.06
C TYR A 25 -12.47 -6.74 12.51
N GLY A 26 -13.46 -7.58 12.83
CA GLY A 26 -13.61 -8.18 14.15
C GLY A 26 -12.37 -8.98 14.59
N ASP A 27 -11.71 -9.65 13.65
CA ASP A 27 -10.50 -10.44 13.89
C ASP A 27 -9.22 -9.58 13.94
N PHE A 28 -9.30 -8.36 13.40
CA PHE A 28 -8.16 -7.49 13.22
C PHE A 28 -8.11 -6.29 14.17
N LYS A 29 -9.21 -5.94 14.83
CA LYS A 29 -9.29 -4.77 15.72
C LYS A 29 -8.19 -4.72 16.79
N ASP A 30 -7.82 -5.88 17.33
CA ASP A 30 -6.83 -6.02 18.41
C ASP A 30 -5.42 -6.39 17.89
N LYS A 31 -5.31 -6.70 16.59
CA LYS A 31 -4.02 -6.95 15.93
C LYS A 31 -3.25 -5.66 15.71
N THR A 32 -1.98 -5.81 15.39
CA THR A 32 -1.04 -4.69 15.20
C THR A 32 -1.00 -4.20 13.75
N LEU A 33 -0.49 -2.98 13.54
CA LEU A 33 -0.22 -2.43 12.21
C LEU A 33 0.80 -3.26 11.43
N GLY A 34 1.74 -3.90 12.12
CA GLY A 34 2.69 -4.83 11.51
C GLY A 34 1.99 -6.06 10.91
N GLU A 35 1.03 -6.63 11.64
CA GLU A 35 0.21 -7.74 11.15
C GLU A 35 -0.68 -7.28 9.99
N PHE A 36 -1.34 -6.12 10.10
CA PHE A 36 -2.14 -5.56 9.01
C PHE A 36 -1.31 -5.33 7.74
N LYS A 37 -0.10 -4.81 7.88
CA LYS A 37 0.80 -4.56 6.75
C LYS A 37 1.17 -5.85 6.01
N SER A 38 1.30 -6.97 6.73
CA SER A 38 1.66 -8.26 6.13
C SER A 38 0.52 -8.95 5.37
N GLU A 39 -0.71 -8.45 5.50
CA GLU A 39 -1.86 -9.04 4.81
C GLU A 39 -1.86 -8.72 3.30
N PRO A 40 -2.40 -9.62 2.46
CA PRO A 40 -2.67 -9.33 1.06
C PRO A 40 -3.53 -8.08 0.90
N ILE A 41 -3.33 -7.31 -0.18
CA ILE A 41 -4.08 -6.07 -0.45
C ILE A 41 -5.60 -6.28 -0.38
N THR A 42 -6.11 -7.40 -0.90
CA THR A 42 -7.54 -7.74 -0.81
C THR A 42 -8.01 -7.88 0.63
N ALA A 43 -7.28 -8.62 1.47
CA ALA A 43 -7.59 -8.74 2.89
C ALA A 43 -7.48 -7.40 3.62
N LYS A 44 -6.44 -6.59 3.34
CA LYS A 44 -6.31 -5.23 3.90
C LYS A 44 -7.55 -4.38 3.60
N LYS A 45 -8.08 -4.45 2.37
CA LYS A 45 -9.29 -3.72 1.97
C LYS A 45 -10.55 -4.24 2.67
N ASP A 46 -10.75 -5.55 2.73
CA ASP A 46 -11.90 -6.18 3.40
C ASP A 46 -11.93 -5.80 4.91
N ILE A 47 -10.77 -5.80 5.57
CA ILE A 47 -10.62 -5.38 6.97
C ILE A 47 -11.07 -3.92 7.14
N VAL A 48 -10.62 -3.02 6.26
CA VAL A 48 -10.94 -1.59 6.35
C VAL A 48 -12.42 -1.33 6.01
N GLU A 49 -13.00 -2.05 5.05
CA GLU A 49 -14.43 -1.98 4.73
C GLU A 49 -15.29 -2.38 5.93
N GLY A 50 -14.89 -3.44 6.66
CA GLY A 50 -15.52 -3.83 7.91
C GLY A 50 -15.49 -2.72 8.96
N TYR A 51 -14.34 -2.04 9.13
CA TYR A 51 -14.22 -0.91 10.05
C TYR A 51 -15.11 0.27 9.66
N VAL A 52 -15.11 0.66 8.37
CA VAL A 52 -15.93 1.76 7.85
C VAL A 52 -17.42 1.49 8.11
N SER A 53 -17.85 0.25 7.84
CA SER A 53 -19.23 -0.19 8.07
C SER A 53 -19.62 -0.17 9.55
N GLU A 54 -18.79 -0.74 10.43
CA GLU A 54 -19.07 -0.78 11.87
C GLU A 54 -19.04 0.60 12.53
N SER A 55 -18.17 1.50 12.04
CA SER A 55 -18.00 2.86 12.58
C SER A 55 -19.07 3.85 12.11
N GLY A 56 -19.98 3.44 11.22
CA GLY A 56 -21.00 4.32 10.64
C GLY A 56 -20.42 5.39 9.71
N LEU A 57 -19.24 5.15 9.14
CA LEU A 57 -18.61 6.07 8.19
C LEU A 57 -19.21 5.91 6.79
N PRO A 58 -19.27 6.98 5.97
CA PRO A 58 -19.76 6.86 4.61
C PRO A 58 -18.89 5.92 3.77
N VAL A 59 -19.48 5.02 3.00
CA VAL A 59 -18.71 4.15 2.08
C VAL A 59 -17.89 4.94 1.05
N ALA A 60 -18.31 6.18 0.74
CA ALA A 60 -17.61 7.08 -0.17
C ALA A 60 -16.19 7.46 0.28
N ILE A 61 -15.85 7.30 1.57
CA ILE A 61 -14.52 7.61 2.10
C ILE A 61 -13.65 6.36 2.28
N LEU A 62 -14.10 5.18 1.85
CA LEU A 62 -13.41 3.89 2.05
C LEU A 62 -11.94 3.95 1.60
N ASP A 63 -11.69 4.43 0.39
CA ASP A 63 -10.33 4.52 -0.17
C ASP A 63 -9.44 5.50 0.62
N SER A 64 -10.01 6.59 1.15
CA SER A 64 -9.27 7.56 1.95
C SER A 64 -8.96 7.02 3.35
N VAL A 65 -9.88 6.27 3.97
CA VAL A 65 -9.64 5.56 5.24
C VAL A 65 -8.56 4.49 5.02
N TYR A 66 -8.64 3.74 3.92
CA TYR A 66 -7.63 2.77 3.54
C TYR A 66 -6.25 3.40 3.35
N ALA A 67 -6.16 4.51 2.63
CA ALA A 67 -4.91 5.26 2.43
C ALA A 67 -4.33 5.73 3.77
N CYS A 68 -5.16 6.22 4.69
CA CYS A 68 -4.73 6.60 6.03
C CYS A 68 -4.12 5.42 6.80
N ILE A 69 -4.81 4.29 6.87
CA ILE A 69 -4.29 3.12 7.61
C ILE A 69 -3.04 2.55 6.92
N SER A 70 -3.02 2.52 5.59
CA SER A 70 -1.85 2.14 4.78
C SER A 70 -0.64 3.00 5.16
N GLN A 71 -0.75 4.33 5.11
CA GLN A 71 0.32 5.23 5.53
C GLN A 71 0.73 5.04 6.99
N MET A 72 -0.22 4.87 7.91
CA MET A 72 0.09 4.65 9.33
C MET A 72 0.91 3.37 9.53
N SER A 73 0.65 2.31 8.76
CA SER A 73 1.40 1.05 8.82
C SER A 73 2.88 1.17 8.39
N TYR A 74 3.23 2.25 7.68
CA TYR A 74 4.61 2.55 7.28
C TYR A 74 5.27 3.62 8.13
N THR A 75 4.49 4.50 8.76
CA THR A 75 5.01 5.71 9.43
C THR A 75 4.92 5.66 10.96
N LYS A 76 4.08 4.77 11.51
CA LYS A 76 3.94 4.55 12.96
C LYS A 76 4.66 3.28 13.39
N SER A 77 4.74 3.07 14.71
CA SER A 77 5.27 1.82 15.25
C SER A 77 4.43 0.64 14.77
N LYS A 78 5.10 -0.45 14.38
CA LYS A 78 4.45 -1.70 13.97
C LYS A 78 3.55 -2.29 15.05
N ASP A 79 3.82 -1.97 16.33
CA ASP A 79 3.10 -2.52 17.50
C ASP A 79 1.83 -1.72 17.84
N VAL A 80 1.52 -0.64 17.10
CA VAL A 80 0.26 0.09 17.26
C VAL A 80 -0.90 -0.83 16.88
N GLN A 81 -1.93 -0.90 17.73
CA GLN A 81 -3.15 -1.65 17.42
C GLN A 81 -3.90 -1.05 16.23
N PHE A 82 -4.47 -1.92 15.40
CA PHE A 82 -5.25 -1.55 14.22
C PHE A 82 -6.42 -0.62 14.59
N SER A 83 -7.23 -0.98 15.59
CA SER A 83 -8.37 -0.15 16.05
C SER A 83 -7.95 1.26 16.46
N LYS A 84 -6.77 1.39 17.10
CA LYS A 84 -6.20 2.69 17.47
C LYS A 84 -5.84 3.52 16.24
N ALA A 85 -5.20 2.90 15.25
CA ALA A 85 -4.86 3.58 14.00
C ALA A 85 -6.11 3.95 13.19
N ALA A 86 -7.09 3.05 13.12
CA ALA A 86 -8.38 3.29 12.48
C ALA A 86 -9.12 4.47 13.15
N GLY A 87 -9.09 4.54 14.49
CA GLY A 87 -9.60 5.69 15.26
C GLY A 87 -8.97 7.02 14.85
N TRP A 88 -7.66 7.08 14.64
CA TRP A 88 -7.00 8.30 14.11
C TRP A 88 -7.45 8.65 12.70
N CYS A 89 -7.73 7.66 11.85
CA CYS A 89 -8.26 7.89 10.51
C CYS A 89 -9.71 8.40 10.54
N LYS A 90 -10.52 7.96 11.51
CA LYS A 90 -11.84 8.55 11.76
C LYS A 90 -11.74 9.99 12.25
N GLU A 91 -10.84 10.29 13.18
CA GLU A 91 -10.58 11.67 13.62
C GLU A 91 -10.14 12.55 12.44
N ALA A 92 -9.30 12.02 11.54
CA ALA A 92 -8.91 12.73 10.31
C ALA A 92 -10.07 13.03 9.37
N TYR A 93 -11.06 12.14 9.28
CA TYR A 93 -12.29 12.39 8.55
C TYR A 93 -13.12 13.49 9.22
N GLU A 94 -13.33 13.38 10.52
CA GLU A 94 -14.13 14.36 11.30
C GLU A 94 -13.54 15.77 11.28
N ASN A 95 -12.23 15.89 11.06
CA ASN A 95 -11.50 17.15 10.97
C ASN A 95 -11.06 17.52 9.54
N GLU A 96 -11.63 16.87 8.51
CA GLU A 96 -11.46 17.24 7.10
C GLU A 96 -10.00 17.25 6.60
N TYR A 97 -9.18 16.29 7.04
CA TYR A 97 -7.80 16.10 6.54
C TYR A 97 -7.46 14.65 6.15
N LEU A 98 -8.47 13.79 6.02
CA LEU A 98 -8.29 12.39 5.61
C LEU A 98 -7.72 12.23 4.18
N ASP A 99 -7.96 13.20 3.31
CA ASP A 99 -7.48 13.24 1.93
C ASP A 99 -5.96 13.43 1.80
N ARG A 100 -5.28 13.84 2.87
CA ARG A 100 -3.82 14.05 2.90
C ARG A 100 -3.01 12.76 2.96
N TYR A 101 -3.67 11.63 3.23
CA TYR A 101 -3.00 10.34 3.37
C TYR A 101 -2.84 9.64 2.03
N VAL A 102 -1.75 8.88 1.88
CA VAL A 102 -1.43 8.15 0.64
C VAL A 102 -1.39 6.64 0.89
N SER A 103 -1.93 5.86 -0.05
CA SER A 103 -1.75 4.42 -0.04
C SER A 103 -0.35 4.04 -0.53
N PHE A 104 0.26 3.07 0.14
CA PHE A 104 1.59 2.54 -0.19
C PHE A 104 1.55 1.35 -1.15
N ASP A 105 0.38 0.87 -1.57
CA ASP A 105 0.26 -0.36 -2.36
C ASP A 105 0.99 -0.28 -3.71
N ASN A 106 0.91 0.87 -4.37
CA ASN A 106 1.57 1.09 -5.66
C ASN A 106 3.09 1.17 -5.53
N PHE A 107 3.59 1.61 -4.38
CA PHE A 107 5.01 1.60 -4.04
C PHE A 107 5.48 0.21 -3.63
N GLU A 108 4.75 -0.47 -2.75
CA GLU A 108 5.05 -1.81 -2.24
C GLU A 108 5.12 -2.85 -3.36
N LYS A 109 4.16 -2.83 -4.30
CA LYS A 109 4.11 -3.78 -5.41
C LYS A 109 5.34 -3.70 -6.35
N GLN A 110 6.11 -2.61 -6.30
CA GLN A 110 7.33 -2.47 -7.11
C GLN A 110 8.48 -3.30 -6.57
N PHE A 111 8.43 -3.71 -5.31
CA PHE A 111 9.43 -4.60 -4.74
C PHE A 111 9.17 -6.05 -5.17
N SER A 112 10.25 -6.73 -5.54
CA SER A 112 10.23 -8.15 -5.81
C SER A 112 10.01 -8.93 -4.51
N PRO A 113 9.04 -9.86 -4.47
CA PRO A 113 8.80 -10.68 -3.28
C PRO A 113 9.88 -11.75 -3.06
N TYR A 114 10.79 -11.96 -4.04
CA TYR A 114 11.81 -13.00 -3.99
C TYR A 114 13.12 -12.51 -3.37
N ASP A 115 13.61 -11.36 -3.83
CA ASP A 115 14.91 -10.79 -3.46
C ASP A 115 14.80 -9.35 -2.90
N GLY A 116 13.59 -8.77 -2.89
CA GLY A 116 13.39 -7.39 -2.44
C GLY A 116 13.91 -6.35 -3.42
N ALA A 117 14.23 -6.69 -4.67
CA ALA A 117 14.65 -5.72 -5.67
C ALA A 117 13.55 -4.70 -5.97
N PHE A 118 13.88 -3.42 -5.95
CA PHE A 118 12.99 -2.37 -6.45
C PHE A 118 13.04 -2.37 -7.98
N ARG A 119 12.06 -3.02 -8.62
CA ARG A 119 12.07 -3.34 -10.05
C ARG A 119 12.30 -2.13 -10.97
N PRO A 120 11.71 -0.94 -10.72
CA PRO A 120 11.97 0.22 -11.56
C PRO A 120 13.46 0.62 -11.60
N LEU A 121 14.14 0.62 -10.44
CA LEU A 121 15.55 1.00 -10.37
C LEU A 121 16.44 -0.11 -10.89
N GLU A 122 16.12 -1.37 -10.60
CA GLU A 122 16.84 -2.51 -11.19
C GLU A 122 16.82 -2.45 -12.73
N LYS A 123 15.66 -2.17 -13.32
CA LYS A 123 15.53 -2.01 -14.78
C LYS A 123 16.44 -0.90 -15.30
N ALA A 124 16.39 0.28 -14.66
CA ALA A 124 17.20 1.43 -15.05
C ALA A 124 18.71 1.14 -14.93
N LEU A 125 19.13 0.41 -13.90
CA LEU A 125 20.53 0.00 -13.70
C LEU A 125 20.98 -1.01 -14.75
N LYS A 126 20.19 -2.05 -15.02
CA LYS A 126 20.51 -3.01 -16.10
C LYS A 126 20.61 -2.34 -17.46
N ASP A 127 19.81 -1.31 -17.71
CA ASP A 127 19.85 -0.57 -18.98
C ASP A 127 21.06 0.39 -19.08
N SER A 128 21.70 0.76 -17.96
CA SER A 128 22.90 1.62 -17.95
C SER A 128 24.23 0.85 -17.91
N ILE A 129 24.22 -0.42 -17.48
CA ILE A 129 25.42 -1.28 -17.43
C ILE A 129 25.74 -1.83 -18.82
N GLY A 130 27.02 -1.80 -19.20
CA GLY A 130 27.48 -2.31 -20.51
C GLY A 130 27.31 -3.83 -20.68
N ASP A 131 27.51 -4.59 -19.61
CA ASP A 131 27.30 -6.05 -19.53
C ASP A 131 26.11 -6.36 -18.61
N LYS A 132 24.90 -6.42 -19.18
CA LYS A 132 23.65 -6.60 -18.42
C LYS A 132 23.62 -7.91 -17.63
N ASP A 133 24.24 -8.96 -18.16
CA ASP A 133 24.24 -10.30 -17.58
C ASP A 133 25.12 -10.37 -16.32
N SER A 134 26.02 -9.40 -16.15
CA SER A 134 26.84 -9.29 -14.94
C SER A 134 26.08 -8.76 -13.71
N TYR A 135 24.88 -8.19 -13.90
CA TYR A 135 24.11 -7.59 -12.82
C TYR A 135 23.64 -8.63 -11.81
N GLU A 136 23.90 -8.36 -10.54
CA GLU A 136 23.45 -9.16 -9.41
C GLU A 136 22.90 -8.20 -8.34
N HIS A 137 21.61 -8.34 -8.03
CA HIS A 137 21.00 -7.61 -6.91
C HIS A 137 21.60 -8.08 -5.58
N VAL A 138 21.88 -7.14 -4.68
CA VAL A 138 22.35 -7.43 -3.32
C VAL A 138 21.30 -7.07 -2.28
N SER A 139 20.76 -5.85 -2.36
CA SER A 139 19.70 -5.39 -1.45
C SER A 139 18.98 -4.17 -2.01
N SER A 140 17.75 -3.94 -1.55
CA SER A 140 17.13 -2.63 -1.67
C SER A 140 16.47 -2.24 -0.35
N GLN A 141 16.66 -0.99 0.03
CA GLN A 141 16.10 -0.43 1.25
C GLN A 141 15.52 0.95 0.94
N PHE A 142 14.58 1.41 1.76
CA PHE A 142 13.99 2.72 1.56
C PHE A 142 13.86 3.52 2.84
N ARG A 143 13.92 4.85 2.69
CA ARG A 143 13.51 5.82 3.70
C ARG A 143 12.36 6.65 3.18
N LEU A 144 11.43 6.99 4.06
CA LEU A 144 10.28 7.81 3.74
C LEU A 144 10.53 9.26 4.16
N VAL A 145 10.14 10.19 3.29
CA VAL A 145 10.11 11.61 3.58
C VAL A 145 8.64 12.05 3.52
N MET A 146 8.04 12.28 4.68
CA MET A 146 6.60 12.55 4.85
C MET A 146 6.35 14.05 5.05
N GLU A 147 6.90 14.88 4.17
CA GLU A 147 6.65 16.33 4.15
C GLU A 147 5.40 16.64 3.28
N ALA A 148 5.19 17.90 2.91
CA ALA A 148 4.04 18.34 2.11
C ALA A 148 3.88 17.58 0.78
N SER A 149 4.98 17.04 0.24
CA SER A 149 4.98 16.13 -0.92
C SER A 149 5.69 14.83 -0.53
N PRO A 150 4.97 13.80 -0.06
CA PRO A 150 5.58 12.55 0.37
C PRO A 150 6.34 11.84 -0.75
N TYR A 151 7.54 11.33 -0.44
CA TYR A 151 8.32 10.51 -1.37
C TYR A 151 9.16 9.46 -0.63
N ALA A 152 9.66 8.47 -1.36
CA ALA A 152 10.62 7.50 -0.86
C ALA A 152 12.01 7.73 -1.48
N LEU A 153 13.06 7.55 -0.68
CA LEU A 153 14.42 7.37 -1.17
C LEU A 153 14.71 5.88 -1.14
N VAL A 154 14.82 5.27 -2.31
CA VAL A 154 15.10 3.83 -2.47
C VAL A 154 16.56 3.67 -2.85
N GLU A 155 17.34 3.04 -1.98
CA GLU A 155 18.73 2.69 -2.24
C GLU A 155 18.81 1.22 -2.68
N THR A 156 19.39 0.98 -3.86
CA THR A 156 19.67 -0.37 -4.37
C THR A 156 21.17 -0.60 -4.41
N THR A 157 21.62 -1.63 -3.71
CA THR A 157 22.98 -2.15 -3.80
C THR A 157 23.01 -3.33 -4.77
N PHE A 158 23.99 -3.36 -5.66
CA PHE A 158 24.16 -4.41 -6.67
C PHE A 158 25.63 -4.69 -6.96
N ARG A 159 25.92 -5.80 -7.65
CA ARG A 159 27.21 -6.07 -8.27
C ARG A 159 27.08 -6.09 -9.78
N ALA A 160 28.09 -5.59 -10.49
CA ALA A 160 28.17 -5.67 -11.95
C ALA A 160 29.63 -5.60 -12.42
N ASN A 161 29.90 -6.05 -13.64
CA ASN A 161 31.20 -5.89 -14.27
C ASN A 161 31.44 -4.41 -14.60
N ASN A 162 32.60 -3.89 -14.23
CA ASN A 162 33.06 -2.60 -14.72
C ASN A 162 33.63 -2.71 -16.14
N ASN A 163 34.03 -1.59 -16.74
CA ASN A 163 34.60 -1.54 -18.09
C ASN A 163 35.94 -2.32 -18.23
N GLN A 164 36.53 -2.78 -17.13
CA GLN A 164 37.75 -3.59 -17.08
C GLN A 164 37.45 -5.08 -16.85
N GLY A 165 36.17 -5.48 -16.84
CA GLY A 165 35.72 -6.86 -16.64
C GLY A 165 35.75 -7.34 -15.18
N ALA A 166 36.03 -6.45 -14.21
CA ALA A 166 36.02 -6.80 -12.80
C ALA A 166 34.62 -6.61 -12.20
N LYS A 167 34.13 -7.60 -11.44
CA LYS A 167 32.84 -7.52 -10.74
C LYS A 167 32.98 -6.65 -9.49
N VAL A 168 32.29 -5.50 -9.47
CA VAL A 168 32.35 -4.49 -8.40
C VAL A 168 30.98 -4.30 -7.74
N LYS A 169 30.98 -3.95 -6.46
CA LYS A 169 29.76 -3.64 -5.69
C LYS A 169 29.49 -2.13 -5.73
N ASN A 170 28.29 -1.74 -6.13
CA ASN A 170 27.85 -0.36 -6.23
C ASN A 170 26.53 -0.15 -5.46
N SER A 171 26.21 1.11 -5.17
CA SER A 171 24.91 1.52 -4.62
C SER A 171 24.40 2.73 -5.38
N VAL A 172 23.11 2.78 -5.66
CA VAL A 172 22.43 3.90 -6.33
C VAL A 172 21.15 4.20 -5.59
N THR A 173 20.84 5.48 -5.41
CA THR A 173 19.60 5.92 -4.73
C THR A 173 18.65 6.55 -5.75
N ALA A 174 17.37 6.22 -5.69
CA ALA A 174 16.33 6.89 -6.46
C ALA A 174 15.34 7.60 -5.55
N LYS A 175 14.93 8.80 -5.95
CA LYS A 175 13.73 9.45 -5.43
C LYS A 175 12.52 8.87 -6.15
N VAL A 176 11.54 8.39 -5.40
CA VAL A 176 10.39 7.63 -5.89
C VAL A 176 9.10 8.27 -5.37
N ASP A 177 8.13 8.43 -6.25
CA ASP A 177 6.78 8.85 -5.88
C ASP A 177 6.02 7.68 -5.22
N ILE A 178 5.45 7.90 -4.03
CA ILE A 178 4.79 6.82 -3.27
C ILE A 178 3.47 6.40 -3.93
N LEU A 179 2.74 7.35 -4.51
CA LEU A 179 1.41 7.12 -5.08
C LEU A 179 1.46 6.27 -6.35
N SER A 180 2.41 6.52 -7.23
CA SER A 180 2.60 5.78 -8.48
C SER A 180 3.58 4.61 -8.33
N GLY A 181 4.55 4.72 -7.42
CA GLY A 181 5.71 3.83 -7.34
C GLY A 181 6.77 4.11 -8.41
N GLU A 182 6.67 5.22 -9.14
CA GLU A 182 7.58 5.57 -10.23
C GLU A 182 8.79 6.38 -9.75
N ILE A 183 9.90 6.26 -10.49
CA ILE A 183 11.12 7.04 -10.22
C ILE A 183 10.92 8.48 -10.67
N ILE A 184 11.09 9.42 -9.73
CA ILE A 184 11.16 10.86 -10.01
C ILE A 184 12.55 11.24 -10.51
N SER A 185 13.60 10.73 -9.85
CA SER A 185 15.00 11.02 -10.21
C SER A 185 15.96 9.97 -9.65
N ILE A 186 17.04 9.68 -10.37
CA ILE A 186 18.14 8.83 -9.89
C ILE A 186 19.28 9.72 -9.40
N GLN A 187 19.77 9.43 -8.19
CA GLN A 187 20.91 10.07 -7.54
C GLN A 187 22.07 9.07 -7.55
N MET A 188 23.12 9.41 -8.29
CA MET A 188 24.37 8.64 -8.38
C MET A 188 25.41 9.20 -7.43
#